data_AF-A0A954K8D7-F1
#
_entry.id   AF-A0A954K8D7-F1
#
_cell.length_a   1.000
_cell.length_b   1.000
_cell.length_c   1.000
_cell.angle_alpha   90.00
_cell.angle_beta   90.00
_cell.angle_gamma   90.00
#
_symmetry.space_group_name_H-M   'P 1'
#
loop_
_entity.id
_entity.type
_entity.pdbx_description
1 polymer ?
#
loop_
_entity_poly.entity_id
_entity_poly.type
_entity_poly.pdbx_seq_one_letter_code
_entity_poly.pdbx_strand_id
1 'polypeptide(L)'
;MITSFNYIDQSWKEFSALFHTVESPAALQLLDKVDNSINALRIALRIEQPSDSIDIAKLVVALETQSTQLSVIAEQWLSTESPSFRRSTQNAIRDFSNTAHELHHIILAQPASMPLIRSKSTELFESWFKVHESISRCETHEKYQLQEAAVRITQMLMDLRYATK
;
A
#
# COMPACT_ATOMS: atom_id res chain seq x y z
N MET A 1 12.55 -12.62 22.61
CA MET A 1 11.35 -12.55 21.75
C MET A 1 11.67 -11.92 20.40
N ILE A 2 12.20 -10.70 20.35
CA ILE A 2 12.61 -10.04 19.07
C ILE A 2 13.65 -10.88 18.30
N THR A 3 14.64 -11.45 18.99
CA THR A 3 15.67 -12.32 18.39
C THR A 3 15.12 -13.59 17.74
N SER A 4 14.11 -14.23 18.32
CA SER A 4 13.50 -15.45 17.77
C SER A 4 12.64 -15.15 16.54
N PHE A 5 11.91 -14.03 16.55
CA PHE A 5 11.16 -13.58 15.39
C PHE A 5 12.10 -13.18 14.24
N ASN A 6 13.18 -12.45 14.52
CA ASN A 6 14.17 -12.07 13.51
C ASN A 6 14.81 -13.28 12.83
N TYR A 7 15.05 -14.37 13.58
CA TYR A 7 15.54 -15.62 13.01
C TYR A 7 14.53 -16.25 12.04
N ILE A 8 13.24 -16.26 12.39
CA ILE A 8 12.16 -16.77 11.53
C ILE A 8 12.03 -15.89 10.27
N ASP A 9 12.02 -14.57 10.43
CA ASP A 9 11.91 -13.60 9.34
C ASP A 9 13.07 -13.73 8.34
N GLN A 10 14.30 -13.82 8.85
CA GLN A 10 15.49 -13.97 8.02
C GLN A 10 15.51 -15.32 7.29
N SER A 11 15.22 -16.41 8.02
CA SER A 11 15.16 -17.75 7.42
C SER A 11 14.07 -17.83 6.34
N TRP A 12 12.96 -17.13 6.54
CA TRP A 12 11.89 -17.05 5.55
C TRP A 12 12.30 -16.25 4.32
N LYS A 13 12.95 -15.09 4.47
CA LYS A 13 13.47 -14.29 3.35
C LYS A 13 14.48 -15.07 2.51
N GLU A 14 15.37 -15.82 3.16
CA GLU A 14 16.35 -16.67 2.48
C GLU A 14 15.67 -17.83 1.74
N PHE A 15 14.71 -18.49 2.39
CA PHE A 15 13.93 -19.56 1.77
C PHE A 15 13.13 -19.04 0.57
N SER A 16 12.36 -17.98 0.74
CA SER A 16 11.49 -17.46 -0.32
C SER A 16 12.33 -17.00 -1.51
N ALA A 17 13.46 -16.32 -1.31
CA ALA A 17 14.35 -15.89 -2.39
C ALA A 17 14.84 -17.05 -3.28
N LEU A 18 15.08 -18.23 -2.70
CA LEU A 18 15.49 -19.43 -3.46
C LEU A 18 14.35 -19.97 -4.35
N PHE A 19 13.10 -19.89 -3.87
CA PHE A 19 11.94 -20.49 -4.52
C PHE A 19 11.09 -19.52 -5.36
N HIS A 20 11.40 -18.22 -5.36
CA HIS A 20 10.81 -17.25 -6.29
C HIS A 20 11.19 -17.48 -7.77
N THR A 21 12.14 -18.37 -8.03
CA THR A 21 12.54 -18.79 -9.39
C THR A 21 11.72 -19.99 -9.91
N VAL A 22 10.80 -20.53 -9.10
CA VAL A 22 9.96 -21.68 -9.48
C VAL A 22 8.81 -21.21 -10.37
N GLU A 23 8.73 -21.76 -11.60
CA GLU A 23 7.64 -21.52 -12.56
C GLU A 23 6.35 -22.27 -12.19
N SER A 24 5.89 -22.13 -10.94
CA SER A 24 4.63 -22.73 -10.48
C SER A 24 3.77 -21.67 -9.80
N PRO A 25 2.71 -21.18 -10.46
CA PRO A 25 1.78 -20.19 -9.89
C PRO A 25 1.16 -20.66 -8.57
N ALA A 26 0.88 -21.95 -8.43
CA ALA A 26 0.35 -22.52 -7.19
C ALA A 26 1.37 -22.49 -6.03
N ALA A 27 2.65 -22.69 -6.34
CA ALA A 27 3.72 -22.57 -5.35
C ALA A 27 3.91 -21.11 -4.92
N LEU A 28 3.91 -20.17 -5.87
CA LEU A 28 3.99 -18.74 -5.59
C LEU A 28 2.84 -18.27 -4.68
N GLN A 29 1.60 -18.69 -4.94
CA GLN A 29 0.46 -18.38 -4.07
C GLN A 29 0.61 -18.93 -2.63
N LEU A 30 1.25 -20.08 -2.46
CA LEU A 30 1.54 -20.63 -1.13
C LEU A 30 2.64 -19.85 -0.42
N LEU A 31 3.68 -19.42 -1.16
CA LEU A 31 4.72 -18.54 -0.64
C LEU A 31 4.12 -17.23 -0.13
N ASP A 32 3.24 -16.59 -0.92
CA ASP A 32 2.55 -15.35 -0.52
C ASP A 32 1.73 -15.54 0.76
N LYS A 33 1.05 -16.68 0.94
CA LYS A 33 0.27 -16.97 2.15
C LYS A 33 1.15 -17.09 3.40
N VAL A 34 2.32 -17.70 3.26
CA VAL A 34 3.26 -17.84 4.38
C VAL A 34 3.87 -16.48 4.73
N ASP A 35 4.21 -15.67 3.72
CA ASP A 35 4.70 -14.31 3.92
C ASP A 35 3.68 -13.44 4.67
N ASN A 36 2.42 -13.47 4.23
CA ASN A 36 1.31 -12.82 4.91
C ASN A 36 1.14 -13.28 6.37
N SER A 37 1.35 -14.58 6.65
CA SER A 37 1.25 -15.14 8.00
C SER A 37 2.38 -14.68 8.91
N ILE A 38 3.60 -14.57 8.39
CA ILE A 38 4.77 -14.05 9.12
C ILE A 38 4.59 -12.55 9.41
N ASN A 39 4.05 -11.79 8.45
CA ASN A 39 3.73 -10.38 8.64
C ASN A 39 2.61 -10.20 9.70
N ALA A 40 1.55 -11.01 9.67
CA ALA A 40 0.50 -10.99 10.68
C ALA A 40 1.05 -11.29 12.10
N LEU A 41 1.96 -12.26 12.20
CA LEU A 41 2.65 -12.57 13.46
C LEU A 41 3.50 -11.39 13.96
N ARG A 42 4.19 -10.68 13.05
CA ARG A 42 4.96 -9.46 13.37
C ARG A 42 4.09 -8.38 14.00
N ILE A 43 2.93 -8.11 13.40
CA ILE A 43 1.96 -7.12 13.87
C ILE A 43 1.43 -7.49 15.25
N ALA A 44 1.04 -8.76 15.44
CA ALA A 44 0.55 -9.26 16.72
C ALA A 44 1.60 -9.10 17.84
N LEU A 45 2.89 -9.24 17.50
CA LEU A 45 4.01 -9.10 18.42
C LEU A 45 4.52 -7.65 18.58
N ARG A 46 3.96 -6.68 17.83
CA ARG A 46 4.37 -5.26 17.82
C ARG A 46 5.87 -5.06 17.60
N ILE A 47 6.47 -5.87 16.73
CA ILE A 47 7.90 -5.77 16.41
C ILE A 47 8.07 -4.70 15.33
N GLU A 48 8.59 -3.54 15.72
CA GLU A 48 9.04 -2.51 14.79
C GLU A 48 10.31 -2.99 14.06
N GLN A 49 10.29 -3.02 12.73
CA GLN A 49 11.50 -3.29 11.95
C GLN A 49 12.19 -1.97 11.61
N PRO A 50 13.52 -1.86 11.77
CA PRO A 50 14.32 -1.11 10.82
C PRO A 50 14.41 -1.95 9.54
N SER A 51 13.73 -1.55 8.47
CA SER A 51 13.88 -2.26 7.20
C SER A 51 15.24 -1.89 6.58
N ASP A 52 16.00 -2.91 6.17
CA ASP A 52 17.00 -2.74 5.11
C ASP A 52 16.34 -1.99 3.94
N SER A 53 17.01 -0.92 3.49
CA SER A 53 16.53 0.15 2.60
C SER A 53 15.21 -0.12 1.85
N ILE A 54 14.12 0.52 2.29
CA ILE A 54 12.88 0.58 1.49
C ILE A 54 13.22 1.17 0.13
N ASP A 55 12.97 0.41 -0.93
CA ASP A 55 13.06 0.91 -2.30
C ASP A 55 11.87 1.84 -2.55
N ILE A 56 12.08 3.13 -2.27
CA ILE A 56 11.05 4.19 -2.37
C ILE A 56 10.47 4.22 -3.80
N ALA A 57 11.27 3.95 -4.83
CA ALA A 57 10.78 3.95 -6.21
C ALA A 57 9.78 2.81 -6.45
N LYS A 58 10.12 1.58 -6.05
CA LYS A 58 9.18 0.44 -6.16
C LYS A 58 7.92 0.65 -5.33
N LEU A 59 8.06 1.20 -4.13
CA LEU A 59 6.94 1.45 -3.24
C LEU A 59 5.94 2.44 -3.86
N VAL A 60 6.43 3.53 -4.46
CA VAL A 60 5.57 4.55 -5.05
C VAL A 60 4.93 4.07 -6.36
N VAL A 61 5.63 3.27 -7.17
CA VAL A 61 5.02 2.57 -8.33
C VAL A 61 3.88 1.66 -7.89
N ALA A 62 4.09 0.89 -6.83
CA ALA A 62 3.05 0.01 -6.28
C ALA A 62 1.85 0.82 -5.76
N LEU A 63 2.11 1.96 -5.12
CA LEU A 63 1.06 2.84 -4.61
C LEU A 63 0.22 3.47 -5.71
N GLU A 64 0.83 3.93 -6.81
CA GLU A 64 0.12 4.41 -8.00
C GLU A 64 -0.71 3.29 -8.66
N THR A 65 -0.17 2.08 -8.71
CA THR A 65 -0.92 0.91 -9.22
C THR A 65 -2.14 0.63 -8.34
N GLN A 66 -1.98 0.65 -7.01
CA GLN A 66 -3.09 0.43 -6.07
C GLN A 66 -4.12 1.57 -6.11
N SER A 67 -3.72 2.83 -6.34
CA SER A 67 -4.65 3.95 -6.48
C SER A 67 -5.52 3.81 -7.74
N THR A 68 -4.93 3.31 -8.83
CA THR A 68 -5.66 2.98 -10.07
C THR A 68 -6.65 1.85 -9.82
N GLN A 69 -6.23 0.77 -9.16
CA GLN A 69 -7.12 -0.35 -8.82
C GLN A 69 -8.28 0.10 -7.92
N LEU A 70 -7.99 0.93 -6.91
CA LEU A 70 -9.02 1.50 -6.04
C LEU A 70 -10.04 2.32 -6.83
N SER A 71 -9.58 3.12 -7.80
CA SER A 71 -10.46 3.94 -8.64
C SER A 71 -11.49 3.09 -9.41
N VAL A 72 -11.07 1.94 -9.94
CA VAL A 72 -11.96 1.00 -10.65
C VAL A 72 -13.01 0.42 -9.71
N ILE A 73 -12.60 -0.06 -8.53
CA ILE A 73 -13.53 -0.65 -7.54
C ILE A 73 -14.51 0.43 -7.05
N ALA A 74 -14.01 1.64 -6.78
CA ALA A 74 -14.82 2.75 -6.31
C ALA A 74 -15.79 3.25 -7.38
N GLU A 75 -15.45 3.21 -8.66
CA GLU A 75 -16.39 3.59 -9.74
C GLU A 75 -17.63 2.68 -9.75
N GLN A 76 -17.42 1.37 -9.58
CA GLN A 76 -18.51 0.41 -9.48
C GLN A 76 -19.40 0.69 -8.27
N TRP A 77 -18.79 0.85 -7.09
CA TRP A 77 -19.52 1.16 -5.86
C TRP A 77 -20.29 2.49 -5.95
N LEU A 78 -19.64 3.56 -6.41
CA LEU A 78 -20.24 4.89 -6.42
C LEU A 78 -21.35 5.04 -7.46
N SER A 79 -21.48 4.11 -8.42
CA SER A 79 -22.54 4.09 -9.41
C SER A 79 -23.95 3.99 -8.81
N THR A 80 -24.08 3.44 -7.60
CA THR A 80 -25.34 3.32 -6.85
C THR A 80 -25.54 4.41 -5.80
N GLU A 81 -24.51 5.20 -5.53
CA GLU A 81 -24.51 6.23 -4.49
C GLU A 81 -25.11 7.56 -4.95
N SER A 82 -25.48 8.41 -3.98
CA SER A 82 -26.01 9.75 -4.25
C SER A 82 -25.02 10.60 -5.09
N PRO A 83 -25.51 11.47 -6.00
CA PRO A 83 -24.63 12.26 -6.88
C PRO A 83 -23.62 13.15 -6.16
N SER A 84 -23.99 13.71 -5.01
CA SER A 84 -23.12 14.56 -4.19
C SER A 84 -21.99 13.76 -3.54
N PHE A 85 -22.32 12.62 -2.93
CA PHE A 85 -21.34 11.72 -2.32
C PHE A 85 -20.40 11.15 -3.38
N ARG A 86 -20.95 10.63 -4.49
CA ARG A 86 -20.20 10.15 -5.65
C ARG A 86 -19.16 11.16 -6.11
N ARG A 87 -19.58 12.40 -6.38
CA ARG A 87 -18.67 13.46 -6.86
C ARG A 87 -17.58 13.77 -5.84
N SER A 88 -17.94 13.88 -4.57
CA SER A 88 -16.99 14.16 -3.48
C SER A 88 -15.92 13.06 -3.37
N THR A 89 -16.34 11.79 -3.34
CA THR A 89 -15.43 10.65 -3.20
C THR A 89 -14.59 10.43 -4.46
N GLN A 90 -15.16 10.59 -5.65
CA GLN A 90 -14.39 10.55 -6.91
C GLN A 90 -13.31 11.63 -6.96
N ASN A 91 -13.63 12.85 -6.51
CA ASN A 91 -12.63 13.92 -6.43
C ASN A 91 -11.51 13.55 -5.45
N ALA A 92 -11.84 13.04 -4.25
CA ALA A 92 -10.83 12.62 -3.28
C ALA A 92 -9.92 11.50 -3.79
N ILE A 93 -10.48 10.49 -4.46
CA ILE A 93 -9.72 9.37 -5.06
C ILE A 93 -8.82 9.87 -6.19
N ARG A 94 -9.34 10.78 -7.03
CA ARG A 94 -8.56 11.39 -8.10
C ARG A 94 -7.40 12.23 -7.54
N ASP A 95 -7.65 13.02 -6.51
CA ASP A 95 -6.61 13.82 -5.87
C ASP A 95 -5.50 12.92 -5.30
N PHE A 96 -5.87 11.85 -4.57
CA PHE A 96 -4.93 10.85 -4.08
C PHE A 96 -4.11 10.21 -5.22
N SER A 97 -4.78 9.81 -6.30
CA SER A 97 -4.13 9.16 -7.45
C SER A 97 -3.17 10.11 -8.17
N ASN A 98 -3.56 11.37 -8.35
CA ASN A 98 -2.71 12.40 -8.94
C ASN A 98 -1.48 12.67 -8.08
N THR A 99 -1.64 12.77 -6.74
CA THR A 99 -0.50 12.95 -5.83
C THR A 99 0.45 11.76 -5.86
N ALA A 100 -0.08 10.52 -5.95
CA ALA A 100 0.74 9.31 -6.08
C ALA A 100 1.57 9.33 -7.38
N HIS A 101 0.94 9.70 -8.49
CA HIS A 101 1.57 9.84 -9.79
C HIS A 101 2.64 10.95 -9.81
N GLU A 102 2.34 12.11 -9.24
CA GLU A 102 3.32 13.21 -9.09
C GLU A 102 4.54 12.77 -8.27
N LEU A 103 4.32 12.06 -7.15
CA LEU A 103 5.39 11.54 -6.32
C LEU A 103 6.25 10.54 -7.10
N HIS A 104 5.64 9.65 -7.90
CA HIS A 104 6.36 8.73 -8.76
C HIS A 104 7.28 9.48 -9.73
N HIS A 105 6.74 10.49 -10.42
CA HIS A 105 7.53 11.33 -11.32
C HIS A 105 8.69 12.06 -10.64
N ILE A 106 8.49 12.57 -9.42
CA ILE A 106 9.55 13.21 -8.63
C ILE A 106 10.68 12.24 -8.32
N ILE A 107 10.36 11.00 -7.97
CA ILE A 107 11.36 9.96 -7.66
C ILE A 107 12.15 9.55 -8.90
N LEU A 108 11.49 9.51 -10.07
CA LEU A 108 12.15 9.21 -11.34
C LEU A 108 13.06 10.34 -11.83
N ALA A 109 12.75 11.60 -11.50
CA ALA A 109 13.55 12.76 -11.86
C ALA A 109 14.85 12.79 -11.02
N GLN A 110 15.92 12.14 -11.51
CA GLN A 110 17.20 12.12 -10.81
C GLN A 110 18.03 13.40 -11.05
N PRO A 111 18.67 13.96 -10.02
CA PRO A 111 18.57 13.60 -8.60
C PRO A 111 17.25 14.10 -7.98
N ALA A 112 16.54 13.22 -7.27
CA ALA A 112 15.28 13.57 -6.63
C ALA A 112 15.50 14.34 -5.32
N SER A 113 14.72 15.40 -5.11
CA SER A 113 14.82 16.24 -3.90
C SER A 113 14.10 15.58 -2.72
N MET A 114 14.84 15.12 -1.71
CA MET A 114 14.26 14.53 -0.49
C MET A 114 13.27 15.44 0.26
N PRO A 115 13.50 16.76 0.40
CA PRO A 115 12.47 17.67 0.93
C PRO A 115 11.17 17.67 0.12
N LEU A 116 11.26 17.59 -1.21
CA LEU A 116 10.09 17.54 -2.08
C LEU A 116 9.34 16.21 -1.95
N ILE A 117 10.09 15.08 -1.90
CA ILE A 117 9.53 13.74 -1.63
C ILE A 117 8.77 13.74 -0.29
N ARG A 118 9.34 14.32 0.76
CA ARG A 118 8.68 14.43 2.08
C ARG A 118 7.39 15.25 2.04
N SER A 119 7.41 16.40 1.35
CA SER A 119 6.22 17.25 1.17
C SER A 119 5.11 16.46 0.49
N LYS A 120 5.43 15.82 -0.64
CA LYS A 120 4.46 15.06 -1.44
C LYS A 120 3.97 13.80 -0.74
N SER A 121 4.82 13.13 0.02
CA SER A 121 4.42 12.05 0.93
C SER A 121 3.38 12.54 1.94
N THR A 122 3.58 13.71 2.55
CA THR A 122 2.61 14.29 3.50
C THR A 122 1.26 14.61 2.83
N GLU A 123 1.27 15.24 1.65
CA GLU A 123 0.06 15.50 0.84
C GLU A 123 -0.69 14.19 0.50
N LEU A 124 0.06 13.13 0.20
CA LEU A 124 -0.50 11.81 -0.11
C LEU A 124 -1.18 11.18 1.11
N PHE A 125 -0.62 11.35 2.31
CA PHE A 125 -1.24 10.92 3.56
C PHE A 125 -2.55 11.67 3.85
N GLU A 126 -2.56 12.99 3.65
CA GLU A 126 -3.74 13.83 3.90
C GLU A 126 -4.88 13.53 2.91
N SER A 127 -4.55 13.32 1.64
CA SER A 127 -5.53 12.90 0.62
C SER A 127 -6.07 11.49 0.90
N TRP A 128 -5.20 10.57 1.33
CA TRP A 128 -5.62 9.22 1.71
C TRP A 128 -6.65 9.20 2.85
N PHE A 129 -6.51 10.07 3.86
CA PHE A 129 -7.46 10.11 4.97
C PHE A 129 -8.91 10.36 4.50
N LYS A 130 -9.10 11.27 3.53
CA LYS A 130 -10.41 11.59 2.94
C LYS A 130 -11.00 10.41 2.17
N VAL A 131 -10.14 9.68 1.45
CA VAL A 131 -10.52 8.48 0.69
C VAL A 131 -10.91 7.36 1.64
N HIS A 132 -10.09 7.08 2.65
CA HIS A 132 -10.31 6.06 3.66
C HIS A 132 -11.61 6.32 4.45
N GLU A 133 -11.86 7.56 4.85
CA GLU A 133 -13.12 7.95 5.50
C GLU A 133 -14.32 7.66 4.59
N SER A 134 -14.23 7.98 3.30
CA SER A 134 -15.30 7.66 2.34
C SER A 134 -15.52 6.15 2.23
N ILE A 135 -14.46 5.36 2.03
CA ILE A 135 -14.50 3.89 1.91
C ILE A 135 -15.15 3.25 3.13
N SER A 136 -14.90 3.78 4.34
CA SER A 136 -15.47 3.24 5.58
C SER A 136 -17.00 3.25 5.62
N ARG A 137 -17.64 4.05 4.75
CA ARG A 137 -19.10 4.18 4.63
C ARG A 137 -19.71 3.24 3.60
N CYS A 138 -18.90 2.45 2.89
CA CYS A 138 -19.39 1.49 1.92
C CYS A 138 -20.13 0.33 2.62
N GLU A 139 -21.40 0.15 2.28
CA GLU A 139 -22.26 -0.94 2.78
C GLU A 139 -22.77 -1.84 1.64
N THR A 140 -22.20 -1.70 0.44
CA THR A 140 -22.55 -2.49 -0.75
C THR A 140 -21.65 -3.72 -0.89
N HIS A 141 -21.84 -4.49 -1.96
CA HIS A 141 -21.05 -5.71 -2.23
C HIS A 141 -19.54 -5.48 -2.40
N GLU A 142 -19.12 -4.26 -2.78
CA GLU A 142 -17.72 -3.86 -2.94
C GLU A 142 -16.98 -3.67 -1.61
N LYS A 143 -17.70 -3.65 -0.47
CA LYS A 143 -17.15 -3.36 0.87
C LYS A 143 -15.85 -4.12 1.16
N TYR A 144 -15.84 -5.43 0.90
CA TYR A 144 -14.67 -6.26 1.15
C TYR A 144 -13.47 -5.85 0.30
N GLN A 145 -13.67 -5.65 -1.01
CA GLN A 145 -12.60 -5.27 -1.94
C GLN A 145 -12.03 -3.88 -1.61
N LEU A 146 -12.90 -2.93 -1.25
CA LEU A 146 -12.50 -1.58 -0.86
C LEU A 146 -11.72 -1.58 0.48
N GLN A 147 -12.15 -2.38 1.45
CA GLN A 147 -11.44 -2.53 2.73
C GLN A 147 -10.06 -3.18 2.54
N GLU A 148 -9.98 -4.22 1.70
CA GLU A 148 -8.72 -4.89 1.40
C GLU A 148 -7.72 -3.95 0.70
N ALA A 149 -8.20 -3.16 -0.28
CA ALA A 149 -7.41 -2.11 -0.90
C ALA A 149 -6.98 -1.04 0.11
N ALA A 150 -7.87 -0.65 1.02
CA ALA A 150 -7.58 0.35 2.04
C ALA A 150 -6.50 -0.10 3.03
N VAL A 151 -6.52 -1.36 3.45
CA VAL A 151 -5.46 -1.93 4.31
C VAL A 151 -4.11 -1.92 3.59
N ARG A 152 -4.07 -2.38 2.33
CA ARG A 152 -2.83 -2.38 1.52
C ARG A 152 -2.25 -0.99 1.35
N ILE A 153 -3.07 -0.02 0.93
CA ILE A 153 -2.62 1.36 0.71
C ILE A 153 -2.14 1.99 2.01
N THR A 154 -2.84 1.77 3.12
CA THR A 154 -2.43 2.28 4.44
C THR A 154 -1.06 1.74 4.85
N GLN A 155 -0.81 0.45 4.61
CA GLN A 155 0.51 -0.14 4.89
C GLN A 155 1.61 0.48 4.02
N MET A 156 1.38 0.60 2.71
CA MET A 156 2.35 1.21 1.80
C MET A 156 2.67 2.67 2.17
N LEU A 157 1.67 3.42 2.63
CA LEU A 157 1.87 4.78 3.13
C LEU A 157 2.74 4.78 4.39
N MET A 158 2.47 3.90 5.35
CA MET A 158 3.29 3.79 6.57
C MET A 158 4.75 3.46 6.25
N ASP A 159 4.99 2.56 5.29
CA ASP A 159 6.32 2.24 4.79
C ASP A 159 6.98 3.46 4.13
N LEU A 160 6.21 4.23 3.34
CA LEU A 160 6.70 5.46 2.71
C LEU A 160 7.06 6.51 3.75
N ARG A 161 6.26 6.67 4.80
CA ARG A 161 6.55 7.57 5.92
C ARG A 161 7.80 7.16 6.66
N TYR A 162 8.03 5.86 6.83
CA TYR A 162 9.25 5.36 7.45
C TYR A 162 10.47 5.69 6.58
N ALA A 163 10.39 5.43 5.27
CA ALA A 163 11.47 5.65 4.31
C ALA A 163 11.83 7.12 4.08
N THR A 164 10.89 8.03 4.33
CA THR A 164 11.04 9.47 4.07
C THR A 164 11.37 10.30 5.30
N LYS A 165 11.50 9.71 6.49
CA LYS A 165 11.91 10.41 7.72
C LYS A 165 13.26 11.10 7.57
#